data_AF-A0A349GMN3-F1
#
_entry.id   AF-A0A349GMN3-F1
#
_cell.length_a   1.000
_cell.length_b   1.000
_cell.length_c   1.000
_cell.angle_alpha   90.00
_cell.angle_beta   90.00
_cell.angle_gamma   90.00
#
_symmetry.space_group_name_H-M   'P 1'
#
loop_
_entity.id
_entity.type
_entity.pdbx_description
1 polymer ?
#
loop_
_entity_poly.entity_id
_entity_poly.type
_entity_poly.pdbx_seq_one_letter_code
_entity_poly.pdbx_strand_id
1 'polypeptide(L)'
;MEEIKDFCKTTETSEIYPIVTDLYNSKNLVPVKSSGVNGNKKYPMYIKYKIVFYDNTVETEQEIGVLHPLLLKNGYLKNHIDKYVKYRKEIQDLNSFLFQNNDLSVFVSKKERSFEIFNEEKMLENSEFLNMLAKIGINEYTLAFYNTPEYCFHDYIPLKKDEMTILILENKDIW
;
A
#
# COMPACT_ATOMS: atom_id res chain seq x y z
N MET A 1 33.08 -5.06 4.63
CA MET A 1 32.69 -6.08 5.64
C MET A 1 32.09 -5.45 6.89
N GLU A 2 32.68 -4.38 7.45
CA GLU A 2 32.09 -3.65 8.61
C GLU A 2 30.67 -3.16 8.36
N GLU A 3 30.41 -2.48 7.24
CA GLU A 3 29.05 -2.00 6.90
C GLU A 3 28.00 -3.13 6.82
N ILE A 4 28.39 -4.34 6.39
CA ILE A 4 27.49 -5.50 6.33
C ILE A 4 27.22 -6.04 7.74
N LYS A 5 28.23 -6.03 8.62
CA LYS A 5 28.10 -6.40 10.03
C LYS A 5 27.16 -5.44 10.75
N ASP A 6 27.32 -4.13 10.50
CA ASP A 6 26.48 -3.09 11.06
C ASP A 6 25.02 -3.22 10.59
N PHE A 7 24.81 -3.48 9.29
CA PHE A 7 23.48 -3.73 8.74
C PHE A 7 22.81 -4.96 9.36
N CYS A 8 23.54 -6.07 9.51
CA CYS A 8 23.01 -7.31 10.10
C CYS A 8 22.91 -7.23 11.64
N LYS A 9 23.42 -6.17 12.27
CA LYS A 9 23.50 -5.99 13.73
C LYS A 9 24.19 -7.16 14.45
N THR A 10 25.10 -7.84 13.77
CA THR A 10 25.87 -8.97 14.30
C THR A 10 27.27 -8.95 13.70
N THR A 11 28.24 -9.43 14.47
CA THR A 11 29.63 -9.57 14.04
C THR A 11 29.98 -11.01 13.67
N GLU A 12 29.08 -11.96 13.98
CA GLU A 12 29.27 -13.40 13.79
C GLU A 12 29.14 -13.78 12.32
N THR A 13 30.21 -14.34 11.75
CA THR A 13 30.27 -14.64 10.31
C THR A 13 29.29 -15.75 9.92
N SER A 14 28.96 -16.67 10.83
CA SER A 14 27.96 -17.72 10.61
C SER A 14 26.54 -17.21 10.46
N GLU A 15 26.21 -16.06 11.06
CA GLU A 15 24.89 -15.45 10.99
C GLU A 15 24.75 -14.54 9.76
N ILE A 16 25.84 -13.85 9.40
CA ILE A 16 25.88 -12.96 8.23
C ILE A 16 25.88 -13.75 6.93
N TYR A 17 26.57 -14.91 6.90
CA TYR A 17 26.73 -15.73 5.71
C TYR A 17 25.40 -16.08 5.01
N PRO A 18 24.39 -16.63 5.68
CA PRO A 18 23.10 -16.94 5.03
C PRO A 18 22.44 -15.68 4.48
N ILE A 19 22.42 -14.57 5.22
CA ILE A 19 21.80 -13.30 4.79
C ILE A 19 22.46 -12.78 3.49
N VAL A 20 23.79 -12.73 3.46
CA VAL A 20 24.54 -12.26 2.29
C VAL A 20 24.38 -13.22 1.11
N THR A 21 24.33 -14.53 1.38
CA THR A 21 24.12 -15.55 0.35
C THR A 21 22.73 -15.43 -0.27
N ASP A 22 21.70 -15.22 0.55
CA ASP A 22 20.32 -15.01 0.08
C ASP A 22 20.22 -13.76 -0.78
N LEU A 23 20.77 -12.63 -0.31
CA LEU A 23 20.79 -11.37 -1.07
C LEU A 23 21.62 -11.45 -2.37
N TYR A 24 22.68 -12.27 -2.39
CA TYR A 24 23.45 -12.56 -3.59
C TYR A 24 22.66 -13.45 -4.57
N ASN A 25 21.97 -14.47 -4.07
CA ASN A 25 21.16 -15.40 -4.87
C ASN A 25 19.90 -14.72 -5.43
N SER A 26 19.27 -13.83 -4.66
CA SER A 26 18.21 -12.93 -5.13
C SER A 26 18.74 -11.79 -6.01
N LYS A 27 20.07 -11.79 -6.24
CA LYS A 27 20.81 -10.84 -7.09
C LYS A 27 20.68 -9.38 -6.66
N ASN A 28 20.27 -9.10 -5.43
CA ASN A 28 20.27 -7.76 -4.84
C ASN A 28 21.69 -7.30 -4.47
N LEU A 29 22.65 -8.24 -4.42
CA LEU A 29 24.07 -7.96 -4.22
C LEU A 29 24.91 -8.55 -5.36
N VAL A 30 25.90 -7.77 -5.81
CA VAL A 30 26.93 -8.24 -6.76
C VAL A 30 28.31 -8.13 -6.10
N PRO A 31 29.12 -9.21 -6.08
CA PRO A 31 30.42 -9.19 -5.44
C PRO A 31 31.41 -8.34 -6.22
N VAL A 32 32.19 -7.53 -5.51
CA VAL A 32 33.34 -6.82 -6.09
C VAL A 32 34.52 -7.79 -6.09
N LYS A 33 34.72 -8.53 -7.18
CA LYS A 33 35.73 -9.59 -7.27
C LYS A 33 37.15 -9.14 -6.91
N SER A 34 37.51 -7.90 -7.26
CA SER A 34 38.81 -7.31 -6.92
C SER A 34 39.01 -7.04 -5.43
N SER A 35 37.96 -7.09 -4.61
CA SER A 35 38.08 -6.92 -3.15
C SER A 35 38.60 -8.16 -2.42
N GLY A 36 38.72 -9.30 -3.10
CA GLY A 36 39.12 -10.56 -2.48
C GLY A 36 38.02 -11.13 -1.58
N VAL A 37 38.39 -12.17 -0.83
CA VAL A 37 37.50 -12.90 0.09
C VAL A 37 37.96 -12.75 1.53
N ASN A 38 37.05 -12.99 2.48
CA ASN A 38 37.29 -12.88 3.92
C ASN A 38 38.28 -13.92 4.50
N GLY A 39 38.80 -14.85 3.69
CA GLY A 39 39.73 -15.90 4.13
C GLY A 39 39.10 -17.01 4.99
N ASN A 40 37.78 -16.96 5.26
CA ASN A 40 37.09 -17.98 6.04
C ASN A 40 36.73 -19.18 5.16
N LYS A 41 37.30 -20.35 5.44
CA LYS A 41 37.05 -21.58 4.65
C LYS A 41 35.65 -22.15 4.82
N LYS A 42 35.02 -21.95 5.98
CA LYS A 42 33.68 -22.49 6.27
C LYS A 42 32.57 -21.58 5.72
N TYR A 43 32.79 -20.27 5.76
CA TYR A 43 31.83 -19.24 5.31
C TYR A 43 32.51 -18.25 4.34
N PRO A 44 32.86 -18.70 3.11
CA PRO A 44 33.59 -17.89 2.16
C PRO A 44 32.71 -16.76 1.60
N MET A 45 33.11 -15.51 1.81
CA MET A 45 32.41 -14.34 1.27
C MET A 45 33.37 -13.32 0.70
N TYR A 46 32.93 -12.55 -0.30
CA TYR A 46 33.67 -11.39 -0.78
C TYR A 46 33.70 -10.27 0.28
N ILE A 47 34.78 -9.48 0.30
CA ILE A 47 34.94 -8.39 1.28
C ILE A 47 33.98 -7.22 0.99
N LYS A 48 33.67 -6.98 -0.29
CA LYS A 48 32.77 -5.91 -0.76
C LYS A 48 31.73 -6.45 -1.74
N TYR A 49 30.52 -5.91 -1.62
CA TYR A 49 29.41 -6.10 -2.55
C TYR A 49 28.90 -4.73 -3.02
N LYS A 50 28.35 -4.69 -4.24
CA LYS A 50 27.54 -3.57 -4.72
C LYS A 50 26.07 -3.94 -4.53
N ILE A 51 25.29 -2.99 -4.01
CA ILE A 51 23.83 -3.12 -3.98
C ILE A 51 23.32 -2.91 -5.40
N VAL A 52 22.55 -3.87 -5.87
CA VAL A 52 21.82 -3.77 -7.14
C VAL A 52 20.39 -3.37 -6.80
N PHE A 53 20.05 -2.14 -7.16
CA PHE A 53 18.66 -1.76 -7.30
C PHE A 53 18.17 -2.39 -8.59
N TYR A 54 17.26 -3.34 -8.45
CA TYR A 54 16.55 -3.90 -9.59
C TYR A 54 15.69 -2.79 -10.19
N ASP A 55 16.00 -2.39 -11.42
CA ASP A 55 15.13 -1.54 -12.21
C ASP A 55 13.97 -2.40 -12.74
N ASN A 56 12.99 -2.68 -11.88
CA ASN A 56 11.77 -3.43 -12.22
C ASN A 56 10.76 -2.56 -12.97
N THR A 57 11.20 -1.49 -13.62
CA THR A 57 10.33 -0.61 -14.42
C THR A 57 9.58 -1.39 -15.48
N VAL A 58 10.23 -2.28 -16.22
CA VAL A 58 9.58 -3.09 -17.27
C VAL A 58 8.46 -3.97 -16.71
N GLU A 59 8.71 -4.66 -15.59
CA GLU A 59 7.71 -5.52 -14.93
C GLU A 59 6.54 -4.68 -14.38
N THR A 60 6.87 -3.53 -13.80
CA THR A 60 5.88 -2.58 -13.28
C THR A 60 5.03 -1.98 -14.40
N GLU A 61 5.62 -1.65 -15.54
CA GLU A 61 4.91 -1.18 -16.73
C GLU A 61 3.98 -2.25 -17.31
N GLN A 62 4.41 -3.52 -17.30
CA GLN A 62 3.57 -4.65 -17.71
C GLN A 62 2.38 -4.82 -16.77
N GLU A 63 2.59 -4.76 -15.46
CA GLU A 63 1.52 -4.81 -14.47
C GLU A 63 0.51 -3.68 -14.64
N ILE A 64 0.99 -2.45 -14.84
CA ILE A 64 0.12 -1.31 -15.14
C ILE A 64 -0.64 -1.59 -16.44
N GLY A 65 0.03 -2.11 -17.46
CA GLY A 65 -0.53 -2.38 -18.78
C GLY A 65 -1.75 -3.31 -18.80
N VAL A 66 -1.95 -4.14 -17.77
CA VAL A 66 -3.06 -5.10 -17.65
C VAL A 66 -4.15 -4.67 -16.66
N LEU A 67 -4.07 -3.47 -16.08
CA LEU A 67 -5.09 -2.94 -15.19
C LEU A 67 -6.42 -2.67 -15.91
N HIS A 68 -7.48 -2.57 -15.12
CA HIS A 68 -8.83 -2.23 -15.57
C HIS A 68 -8.82 -0.95 -16.42
N PRO A 69 -9.58 -0.86 -17.53
CA PRO A 69 -9.55 0.29 -18.44
C PRO A 69 -9.79 1.64 -17.75
N LEU A 70 -10.59 1.65 -16.68
CA LEU A 70 -10.83 2.85 -15.87
C LEU A 70 -9.54 3.39 -15.22
N LEU A 71 -8.67 2.51 -14.72
CA LEU A 71 -7.37 2.87 -14.12
C LEU A 71 -6.37 3.37 -15.17
N LEU A 72 -6.58 2.99 -16.43
CA LEU A 72 -5.72 3.34 -17.58
C LEU A 72 -6.24 4.52 -18.40
N LYS A 73 -7.44 5.04 -18.09
CA LYS A 73 -8.24 5.95 -18.93
C LYS A 73 -7.45 7.12 -19.52
N ASN A 74 -6.55 7.71 -18.74
CA ASN A 74 -5.76 8.87 -19.16
C ASN A 74 -4.24 8.65 -19.09
N GLY A 75 -3.80 7.41 -18.87
CA GLY A 75 -2.37 7.07 -18.78
C GLY A 75 -1.65 7.59 -17.55
N TYR A 76 -2.34 8.14 -16.54
CA TYR A 76 -1.70 8.74 -15.36
C TYR A 76 -0.72 7.79 -14.66
N LEU A 77 -1.12 6.53 -14.41
CA LEU A 77 -0.26 5.55 -13.75
C LEU A 77 1.00 5.20 -14.55
N LYS A 78 0.90 5.16 -15.90
CA LYS A 78 2.06 4.93 -16.77
C LYS A 78 3.06 6.07 -16.70
N ASN A 79 2.60 7.31 -16.52
CA ASN A 79 3.45 8.49 -16.40
C ASN A 79 3.98 8.71 -14.97
N HIS A 80 3.43 8.00 -13.98
CA HIS A 80 3.73 8.15 -12.56
C HIS A 80 3.93 6.78 -11.89
N ILE A 81 4.92 6.04 -12.38
CA ILE A 81 5.25 4.69 -11.90
C ILE A 81 5.57 4.70 -10.39
N ASP A 82 6.21 5.76 -9.89
CA ASP A 82 6.50 5.94 -8.46
C ASP A 82 5.22 5.91 -7.60
N LYS A 83 4.13 6.52 -8.11
CA LYS A 83 2.83 6.53 -7.45
C LYS A 83 2.16 5.16 -7.49
N TYR A 84 2.29 4.44 -8.61
CA TYR A 84 1.83 3.05 -8.68
C TYR A 84 2.57 2.16 -7.68
N VAL A 85 3.91 2.23 -7.64
CA VAL A 85 4.73 1.41 -6.72
C VAL A 85 4.36 1.68 -5.27
N LYS A 86 4.15 2.95 -4.91
CA LYS A 86 3.76 3.35 -3.54
C LYS A 86 2.43 2.75 -3.08
N TYR A 87 1.44 2.67 -3.98
CA TYR A 87 0.09 2.18 -3.67
C TYR A 87 -0.26 0.90 -4.44
N ARG A 88 0.76 0.06 -4.69
CA ARG A 88 0.65 -1.07 -5.61
C ARG A 88 -0.43 -2.05 -5.16
N LYS A 89 -0.46 -2.37 -3.86
CA LYS A 89 -1.45 -3.28 -3.28
C LYS A 89 -2.86 -2.71 -3.48
N GLU A 90 -3.07 -1.45 -3.12
CA GLU A 90 -4.39 -0.82 -3.13
C GLU A 90 -4.90 -0.61 -4.56
N ILE A 91 -4.01 -0.31 -5.51
CA ILE A 91 -4.38 -0.27 -6.94
C ILE A 91 -4.78 -1.66 -7.45
N GLN A 92 -4.14 -2.73 -7.00
CA GLN A 92 -4.49 -4.10 -7.38
C GLN A 92 -5.80 -4.58 -6.73
N ASP A 93 -6.04 -4.19 -5.48
CA ASP A 93 -7.30 -4.42 -4.77
C ASP A 93 -8.45 -3.71 -5.52
N LEU A 94 -8.27 -2.44 -5.86
CA LEU A 94 -9.23 -1.67 -6.66
C LEU A 94 -9.40 -2.24 -8.09
N ASN A 95 -8.32 -2.67 -8.72
CA ASN A 95 -8.37 -3.33 -10.03
C ASN A 95 -9.27 -4.56 -10.01
N SER A 96 -9.09 -5.41 -9.00
CA SER A 96 -9.89 -6.62 -8.80
C SER A 96 -11.36 -6.29 -8.57
N PHE A 97 -11.62 -5.30 -7.70
CA PHE A 97 -12.97 -4.81 -7.43
C PHE A 97 -13.69 -4.31 -8.69
N LEU A 98 -13.01 -3.57 -9.56
CA LEU A 98 -13.60 -3.03 -10.79
C LEU A 98 -13.99 -4.13 -11.80
N PHE A 99 -13.27 -5.26 -11.82
CA PHE A 99 -13.60 -6.41 -12.67
C PHE A 99 -14.73 -7.28 -12.12
N GLN A 100 -15.07 -7.18 -10.84
CA GLN A 100 -16.08 -8.05 -10.19
C GLN A 100 -17.53 -7.70 -10.57
N ASN A 101 -17.78 -6.67 -11.41
CA ASN A 101 -19.12 -6.20 -11.79
C ASN A 101 -20.04 -5.97 -10.59
N ASN A 102 -19.51 -5.37 -9.54
CA ASN A 102 -20.27 -5.02 -8.35
C ASN A 102 -21.42 -4.07 -8.69
N ASP A 103 -22.57 -4.24 -8.03
CA ASP A 103 -23.69 -3.34 -8.19
C ASP A 103 -23.39 -2.00 -7.50
N LEU A 104 -22.97 -1.02 -8.30
CA LEU A 104 -22.70 0.36 -7.88
C LEU A 104 -23.93 1.27 -7.99
N SER A 105 -25.14 0.71 -8.16
CA SER A 105 -26.38 1.50 -8.16
C SER A 105 -26.74 2.03 -6.77
N VAL A 106 -26.25 1.37 -5.71
CA VAL A 106 -26.46 1.77 -4.32
C VAL A 106 -25.19 2.39 -3.76
N PHE A 107 -25.35 3.58 -3.19
CA PHE A 107 -24.28 4.27 -2.47
C PHE A 107 -24.17 3.73 -1.04
N VAL A 108 -22.95 3.45 -0.61
CA VAL A 108 -22.65 2.99 0.76
C VAL A 108 -21.76 3.99 1.50
N SER A 109 -21.55 3.78 2.81
CA SER A 109 -20.67 4.67 3.56
C SER A 109 -19.23 4.59 3.05
N LYS A 110 -18.49 5.69 3.14
CA LYS A 110 -17.07 5.73 2.75
C LYS A 110 -16.22 4.63 3.40
N LYS A 111 -16.46 4.35 4.69
CA LYS A 111 -15.73 3.31 5.42
C LYS A 111 -16.08 1.91 4.93
N GLU A 112 -17.36 1.66 4.70
CA GLU A 112 -17.84 0.39 4.17
C GLU A 112 -17.25 0.13 2.78
N ARG A 113 -17.31 1.11 1.87
CA ARG A 113 -16.68 0.98 0.54
C ARG A 113 -15.17 0.79 0.65
N SER A 114 -14.52 1.49 1.57
CA SER A 114 -13.07 1.32 1.79
C SER A 114 -12.73 -0.08 2.27
N PHE A 115 -13.51 -0.63 3.20
CA PHE A 115 -13.32 -1.98 3.70
C PHE A 115 -13.61 -3.03 2.61
N GLU A 116 -14.69 -2.87 1.86
CA GLU A 116 -15.06 -3.75 0.75
C GLU A 116 -13.95 -3.85 -0.30
N ILE A 117 -13.36 -2.71 -0.70
CA ILE A 117 -12.32 -2.70 -1.73
C ILE A 117 -10.96 -3.13 -1.16
N PHE A 118 -10.53 -2.56 -0.04
CA PHE A 118 -9.13 -2.63 0.41
C PHE A 118 -8.90 -3.52 1.64
N ASN A 119 -9.98 -4.06 2.23
CA ASN A 119 -9.98 -4.68 3.55
C ASN A 119 -9.39 -3.75 4.64
N GLU A 120 -9.56 -2.44 4.46
CA GLU A 120 -9.07 -1.38 5.33
C GLU A 120 -10.05 -0.19 5.32
N GLU A 121 -10.70 0.08 6.45
CA GLU A 121 -11.77 1.10 6.55
C GLU A 121 -11.33 2.53 6.20
N LYS A 122 -10.04 2.85 6.40
CA LYS A 122 -9.51 4.22 6.29
C LYS A 122 -8.74 4.47 5.00
N MET A 123 -8.64 3.50 4.10
CA MET A 123 -7.88 3.68 2.87
C MET A 123 -8.44 4.83 2.02
N LEU A 124 -9.77 4.95 1.93
CA LEU A 124 -10.40 6.10 1.27
C LEU A 124 -10.28 7.42 2.06
N GLU A 125 -9.75 7.45 3.28
CA GLU A 125 -9.42 8.69 4.02
C GLU A 125 -8.01 9.21 3.67
N ASN A 126 -7.19 8.41 2.99
CA ASN A 126 -5.85 8.80 2.58
C ASN A 126 -5.91 9.87 1.47
N SER A 127 -5.62 11.12 1.84
CA SER A 127 -5.72 12.27 0.93
C SER A 127 -4.78 12.19 -0.27
N GLU A 128 -3.58 11.65 -0.11
CA GLU A 128 -2.64 11.48 -1.22
C GLU A 128 -3.16 10.44 -2.22
N PHE A 129 -3.68 9.32 -1.73
CA PHE A 129 -4.27 8.28 -2.58
C PHE A 129 -5.53 8.77 -3.30
N LEU A 130 -6.45 9.44 -2.59
CA LEU A 130 -7.64 10.04 -3.21
C LEU A 130 -7.28 11.06 -4.29
N ASN A 131 -6.28 11.91 -4.06
CA ASN A 131 -5.82 12.86 -5.06
C ASN A 131 -5.26 12.16 -6.30
N MET A 132 -4.59 11.02 -6.14
CA MET A 132 -4.14 10.19 -7.25
C MET A 132 -5.33 9.62 -8.04
N LEU A 133 -6.32 9.04 -7.36
CA LEU A 133 -7.55 8.54 -7.99
C LEU A 133 -8.31 9.64 -8.74
N ALA A 134 -8.44 10.83 -8.13
CA ALA A 134 -9.07 11.98 -8.77
C ALA A 134 -8.36 12.40 -10.06
N LYS A 135 -7.02 12.33 -10.10
CA LYS A 135 -6.24 12.60 -11.32
C LYS A 135 -6.45 11.54 -12.41
N ILE A 136 -6.76 10.29 -12.06
CA ILE A 136 -7.17 9.24 -13.00
C ILE A 136 -8.61 9.48 -13.49
N GLY A 137 -9.42 10.16 -12.67
CA GLY A 137 -10.84 10.41 -12.91
C GLY A 137 -11.77 9.47 -12.14
N ILE A 138 -11.27 8.86 -11.07
CA ILE A 138 -12.03 8.02 -10.14
C ILE A 138 -12.40 8.88 -8.93
N ASN A 139 -13.69 8.94 -8.61
CA ASN A 139 -14.25 9.74 -7.54
C ASN A 139 -15.32 8.97 -6.76
N GLU A 140 -15.97 9.63 -5.80
CA GLU A 140 -17.02 9.07 -4.95
C GLU A 140 -18.22 8.52 -5.72
N TYR A 141 -18.56 9.10 -6.87
CA TYR A 141 -19.63 8.61 -7.73
C TYR A 141 -19.19 7.36 -8.51
N THR A 142 -17.91 7.31 -8.88
CA THR A 142 -17.33 6.16 -9.59
C THR A 142 -17.29 4.92 -8.69
N LEU A 143 -17.08 5.12 -7.40
CA LEU A 143 -17.01 4.06 -6.39
C LEU A 143 -18.29 3.97 -5.54
N ALA A 144 -19.36 4.69 -5.91
CA ALA A 144 -20.65 4.75 -5.21
C ALA A 144 -20.52 4.76 -3.67
N PHE A 145 -19.89 5.80 -3.13
CA PHE A 145 -19.84 6.05 -1.68
C PHE A 145 -20.17 7.49 -1.30
N TYR A 146 -20.61 7.70 -0.06
CA TYR A 146 -20.81 9.03 0.53
C TYR A 146 -19.95 9.22 1.77
N ASN A 147 -19.58 10.48 2.06
CA ASN A 147 -18.91 10.81 3.32
C ASN A 147 -19.92 10.64 4.47
N THR A 148 -19.56 9.83 5.46
CA THR A 148 -20.30 9.82 6.72
C THR A 148 -20.07 11.17 7.40
N PRO A 149 -21.11 11.96 7.70
CA PRO A 149 -20.93 13.16 8.49
C PRO A 149 -20.24 12.80 9.81
N GLU A 150 -19.34 13.66 10.29
CA GLU A 150 -18.89 13.56 11.69
C GLU A 150 -20.13 13.51 12.57
N TYR A 151 -20.06 12.74 13.66
CA TYR A 151 -21.11 12.68 14.68
C TYR A 151 -21.33 14.09 15.23
N CYS A 152 -22.19 14.82 14.55
CA CYS A 152 -22.78 16.03 15.02
C CYS A 152 -23.78 15.59 16.07
N PHE A 153 -23.33 15.43 17.32
CA PHE A 153 -24.19 15.75 18.46
C PHE A 153 -24.43 17.28 18.46
N HIS A 154 -24.90 17.82 17.34
CA HIS A 154 -25.56 19.10 17.31
C HIS A 154 -26.99 18.79 17.76
N ASP A 155 -27.16 18.59 19.06
CA ASP A 155 -28.47 18.35 19.61
C ASP A 155 -29.28 19.62 19.38
N TYR A 156 -30.15 19.61 18.36
CA TYR A 156 -31.27 20.53 18.34
C TYR A 156 -32.22 20.06 19.44
N ILE A 157 -31.99 20.58 20.65
CA ILE A 157 -32.89 20.43 21.80
C ILE A 157 -33.75 21.69 21.81
N PRO A 158 -34.93 21.69 21.14
CA PRO A 158 -35.77 22.89 21.04
C PRO A 158 -36.19 23.44 22.40
N LEU A 159 -36.17 22.61 23.45
CA LEU A 159 -36.52 23.02 24.80
C LEU A 159 -35.64 22.29 25.83
N LYS A 160 -34.69 23.00 26.43
CA LYS A 160 -33.90 22.50 27.57
C LYS A 160 -34.73 22.62 28.85
N LYS A 161 -34.83 21.53 29.62
CA LYS A 161 -35.46 21.49 30.96
C LYS A 161 -34.41 21.07 32.00
N ASP A 162 -34.68 21.36 33.27
CA ASP A 162 -33.80 21.02 34.39
C ASP A 162 -33.62 19.50 34.56
N GLU A 163 -34.65 18.71 34.24
CA GLU A 163 -34.58 17.26 34.08
C GLU A 163 -35.08 16.85 32.69
N MET A 164 -34.32 16.02 31.98
CA MET A 164 -34.66 15.49 30.67
C MET A 164 -34.26 14.01 30.56
N THR A 165 -35.09 13.23 29.87
CA THR A 165 -34.74 11.89 29.42
C THR A 165 -34.46 11.96 27.92
N ILE A 166 -33.23 11.64 27.51
CA ILE A 166 -32.81 11.63 26.11
C ILE A 166 -32.82 10.17 25.63
N LEU A 167 -33.48 9.91 24.50
CA LEU A 167 -33.40 8.63 23.80
C LEU A 167 -32.32 8.75 22.72
N ILE A 168 -31.18 8.11 22.95
CA ILE A 168 -30.12 8.00 21.95
C ILE A 168 -30.37 6.72 21.17
N LEU A 169 -30.74 6.87 19.90
CA LEU A 169 -30.84 5.76 18.96
C LEU A 169 -29.50 5.65 18.23
N GLU A 170 -28.61 4.85 18.78
CA GLU A 170 -27.38 4.43 18.09
C GLU A 170 -27.71 3.19 17.25
N ASN A 171 -27.47 3.26 15.93
CA ASN A 171 -27.45 2.05 15.13
C ASN A 171 -26.13 1.34 15.43
N LYS A 172 -26.12 0.44 16.42
CA LYS A 172 -25.01 -0.49 16.56
C LYS A 172 -25.14 -1.53 15.47
N ASP A 173 -24.29 -1.43 14.45
CA ASP A 173 -24.02 -2.57 13.58
C ASP A 173 -23.58 -3.73 14.48
N ILE A 174 -24.47 -4.72 14.59
CA ILE A 174 -24.24 -5.99 15.27
C ILE A 174 -23.35 -6.83 14.37
N TRP A 175 -22.10 -7.00 14.76
CA TRP A 175 -21.19 -7.99 14.20
C TRP A 175 -21.54 -9.36 14.77
#